data_AF-A0A3B0U5Z0-F1
#
_entry.id   AF-A0A3B0U5Z0-F1
#
_cell.length_a   1.000
_cell.length_b   1.000
_cell.length_c   1.000
_cell.angle_alpha   90.00
_cell.angle_beta   90.00
_cell.angle_gamma   90.00
#
_symmetry.space_group_name_H-M   'P 1'
#
loop_
_entity.id
_entity.type
_entity.pdbx_description
1 polymer ?
#
loop_
_entity_poly.entity_id
_entity_poly.type
_entity_poly.pdbx_seq_one_letter_code
_entity_poly.pdbx_strand_id
1 'polypeptide(L)'
;MSRILFLFFIAFSVGLFAQTDSLIVKNDRSSIVKKKFDTKNLKKYKTDKDFNYEEENVNKEPTFIERVFNWLGRQFLRFLEWVFGIKYAKGLFASILSALPYVILGVVLFLLLKFFLKVNLKSSGVISKNNPTVSITEEEELIKSKDISKLIEQAIQQKNYRLAVRYYYLNILKQLENKELIIWEQQKTNEDYIKEISQKNIQHSFTNLTRLYDFVWYGNFEINETEFARVELDFTQTNNLINKK
;
A
#
# COMPACT_ATOMS: atom_id res chain seq x y z
N MET A 1 -75.97 42.75 27.24
CA MET A 1 -76.57 41.43 26.93
C MET A 1 -75.55 40.39 26.47
N SER A 2 -74.58 40.75 25.59
CA SER A 2 -73.58 39.81 25.04
C SER A 2 -72.68 39.09 26.07
N ARG A 3 -72.31 39.72 27.19
CA ARG A 3 -71.44 39.09 28.21
C ARG A 3 -72.13 38.00 29.05
N ILE A 4 -73.45 38.06 29.20
CA ILE A 4 -74.25 37.07 29.96
C ILE A 4 -74.44 35.79 29.12
N LEU A 5 -74.60 35.95 27.81
CA LEU A 5 -74.66 34.82 26.86
C LEU A 5 -73.35 34.01 26.83
N PHE A 6 -72.20 34.67 26.96
CA PHE A 6 -70.91 33.99 26.97
C PHE A 6 -70.67 33.18 28.25
N LEU A 7 -71.10 33.69 29.41
CA LEU A 7 -71.06 32.95 30.68
C LEU A 7 -72.00 31.74 30.69
N PHE A 8 -73.16 31.84 30.02
CA PHE A 8 -74.08 30.72 29.87
C PHE A 8 -73.50 29.59 29.00
N PHE A 9 -72.69 29.93 28.00
CA PHE A 9 -72.05 28.95 27.12
C PHE A 9 -70.96 28.13 27.82
N ILE A 10 -70.24 28.74 28.77
CA ILE A 10 -69.19 28.07 29.57
C ILE A 10 -69.81 27.18 30.65
N ALA A 11 -70.96 27.54 31.21
CA ALA A 11 -71.65 26.72 32.22
C ALA A 11 -72.23 25.42 31.65
N PHE A 12 -72.46 25.34 30.33
CA PHE A 12 -73.05 24.16 29.68
C PHE A 12 -72.02 23.20 29.05
N SER A 13 -70.72 23.50 29.13
CA SER A 13 -69.66 22.57 28.71
C SER A 13 -69.36 21.56 29.82
N VAL A 14 -70.38 20.81 30.25
CA VAL A 14 -70.19 19.63 31.09
C VAL A 14 -69.80 18.49 30.16
N GLY A 15 -68.57 17.99 30.33
CA GLY A 15 -68.01 16.92 29.51
C GLY A 15 -68.90 15.67 29.53
N LEU A 16 -69.33 15.25 28.34
CA LEU A 16 -69.93 13.94 28.14
C LEU A 16 -68.83 12.89 28.27
N PHE A 17 -68.82 12.14 29.36
CA PHE A 17 -68.01 10.92 29.45
C PHE A 17 -68.62 9.88 28.50
N ALA A 18 -67.83 9.43 27.52
CA ALA A 18 -68.22 8.34 26.64
C ALA A 18 -68.43 7.05 27.45
N GLN A 19 -69.48 6.29 27.11
CA GLN A 19 -69.72 4.95 27.66
C GLN A 19 -68.52 4.05 27.34
N THR A 20 -67.92 3.44 28.37
CA THR A 20 -66.98 2.35 28.18
C THR A 20 -67.77 1.11 27.75
N ASP A 21 -67.46 0.59 26.56
CA ASP A 21 -68.04 -0.63 26.01
C ASP A 21 -67.91 -1.79 27.00
N SER A 22 -69.04 -2.47 27.28
CA SER A 22 -69.15 -3.54 28.27
C SER A 22 -68.81 -4.94 27.74
N LEU A 23 -68.35 -5.04 26.48
CA LEU A 23 -68.03 -6.33 25.88
C LEU A 23 -66.77 -6.95 26.52
N ILE A 24 -66.98 -7.84 27.48
CA ILE A 24 -65.93 -8.68 28.07
C ILE A 24 -65.50 -9.70 27.01
N VAL A 25 -64.28 -9.54 26.49
CA VAL A 25 -63.66 -10.51 25.57
C VAL A 25 -63.46 -11.84 26.30
N LYS A 26 -64.22 -12.87 25.92
CA LYS A 26 -63.99 -14.24 26.39
C LYS A 26 -62.77 -14.79 25.66
N ASN A 27 -61.67 -14.95 26.40
CA ASN A 27 -60.48 -15.61 25.88
C ASN A 27 -60.82 -17.07 25.55
N ASP A 28 -60.46 -17.48 24.33
CA ASP A 28 -60.58 -18.87 23.90
C ASP A 28 -59.74 -19.76 24.84
N ARG A 29 -60.40 -20.73 25.48
CA ARG A 29 -59.77 -21.73 26.37
C ARG A 29 -59.63 -23.09 25.69
N SER A 30 -59.91 -23.17 24.38
CA SER A 30 -59.76 -24.41 23.63
C SER A 30 -58.31 -24.88 23.65
N SER A 31 -58.09 -26.14 24.02
CA SER A 31 -56.77 -26.74 23.95
C SER A 31 -56.56 -27.29 22.54
N ILE A 32 -55.70 -26.62 21.77
CA ILE A 32 -55.37 -27.06 20.42
C ILE A 32 -54.47 -28.28 20.52
N VAL A 33 -54.97 -29.44 20.09
CA VAL A 33 -54.15 -30.64 19.93
C VAL A 33 -53.13 -30.39 18.81
N LYS A 34 -51.85 -30.30 19.18
CA LYS A 34 -50.75 -30.11 18.21
C LYS A 34 -50.66 -31.35 17.31
N LYS A 35 -51.18 -31.26 16.09
CA LYS A 35 -50.99 -32.29 15.07
C LYS A 35 -49.50 -32.41 14.77
N LYS A 36 -48.95 -33.62 14.89
CA LYS A 36 -47.56 -33.91 14.50
C LYS A 36 -47.52 -34.22 13.01
N PHE A 37 -46.53 -33.68 12.31
CA PHE A 37 -46.33 -33.95 10.90
C PHE A 37 -45.87 -35.39 10.70
N ASP A 38 -46.40 -36.04 9.65
CA ASP A 38 -45.86 -37.32 9.19
C ASP A 38 -44.49 -37.06 8.54
N THR A 39 -43.45 -37.61 9.17
CA THR A 39 -42.05 -37.43 8.78
C THR A 39 -41.75 -38.04 7.41
N LYS A 40 -42.52 -39.05 6.97
CA LYS A 40 -42.35 -39.64 5.62
C LYS A 40 -42.86 -38.69 4.54
N ASN A 41 -44.06 -38.13 4.74
CA ASN A 41 -44.64 -37.16 3.81
C ASN A 41 -43.81 -35.88 3.76
N LEU A 42 -43.31 -35.40 4.89
CA LEU A 42 -42.47 -34.20 4.95
C LEU A 42 -41.17 -34.37 4.15
N LYS A 43 -40.52 -35.55 4.21
CA LYS A 43 -39.32 -35.83 3.41
C LYS A 43 -39.62 -35.83 1.92
N LYS A 44 -40.79 -36.32 1.50
CA LYS A 44 -41.22 -36.30 0.10
C LYS A 44 -41.31 -34.87 -0.43
N TYR A 45 -42.00 -33.98 0.28
CA TYR A 45 -42.13 -32.58 -0.12
C TYR A 45 -40.81 -31.80 -0.08
N LYS A 46 -39.91 -32.12 0.86
CA LYS A 46 -38.59 -31.47 0.94
C LYS A 46 -37.69 -31.77 -0.27
N THR A 47 -37.93 -32.88 -0.96
CA THR A 47 -37.12 -33.32 -2.11
C THR A 47 -37.80 -32.97 -3.44
N ASP A 48 -38.99 -32.37 -3.39
CA ASP A 48 -39.79 -32.07 -4.56
C ASP A 48 -39.33 -30.73 -5.17
N LYS A 49 -39.09 -30.74 -6.49
CA LYS A 49 -38.57 -29.58 -7.22
C LYS A 49 -39.58 -28.44 -7.28
N ASP A 50 -40.88 -28.76 -7.26
CA ASP A 50 -41.95 -27.75 -7.26
C ASP A 50 -41.97 -26.92 -5.95
N PHE A 51 -41.28 -27.40 -4.91
CA PHE A 51 -41.11 -26.73 -3.63
C PHE A 51 -39.68 -26.23 -3.39
N ASN A 52 -38.86 -26.18 -4.45
CA ASN A 52 -37.56 -25.53 -4.40
C ASN A 52 -37.70 -24.02 -4.66
N TYR A 53 -37.79 -23.24 -3.57
CA TYR A 53 -37.85 -21.78 -3.60
C TYR A 53 -36.47 -21.12 -3.59
N GLU A 54 -35.39 -21.90 -3.75
CA GLU A 54 -34.07 -21.31 -4.02
C GLU A 54 -34.11 -20.71 -5.44
N GLU A 55 -34.35 -19.41 -5.52
CA GLU A 55 -34.23 -18.66 -6.77
C GLU A 55 -32.82 -18.86 -7.33
N GLU A 56 -32.66 -19.73 -8.35
CA GLU A 56 -31.37 -20.05 -8.97
C GLU A 56 -30.64 -18.84 -9.58
N ASN A 57 -31.27 -17.67 -9.61
CA ASN A 57 -30.65 -16.44 -10.09
C ASN A 57 -31.14 -15.24 -9.27
N VAL A 58 -30.81 -15.21 -7.97
CA VAL A 58 -30.67 -13.91 -7.32
C VAL A 58 -29.55 -13.21 -8.07
N ASN A 59 -29.92 -12.24 -8.93
CA ASN A 59 -29.00 -11.26 -9.46
C ASN A 59 -28.27 -10.67 -8.25
N LYS A 60 -27.11 -11.22 -7.89
CA LYS A 60 -26.31 -10.73 -6.79
C LYS A 60 -26.04 -9.28 -7.16
N GLU A 61 -26.68 -8.37 -6.43
CA GLU A 61 -26.43 -6.97 -6.67
C GLU A 61 -24.92 -6.76 -6.61
N PRO A 62 -24.33 -6.07 -7.59
CA PRO A 62 -22.89 -5.95 -7.67
C PRO A 62 -22.38 -5.43 -6.33
N THR A 63 -21.32 -6.05 -5.82
CA THR A 63 -20.71 -5.63 -4.56
C THR A 63 -20.28 -4.16 -4.66
N PHE A 64 -20.11 -3.47 -3.53
CA PHE A 64 -19.67 -2.07 -3.54
C PHE A 64 -18.40 -1.87 -4.39
N ILE A 65 -17.46 -2.80 -4.28
CA ILE A 65 -16.21 -2.81 -5.04
C ILE A 65 -16.50 -2.97 -6.53
N GLU A 66 -17.33 -3.93 -6.92
CA GLU A 66 -17.74 -4.10 -8.33
C GLU A 66 -18.44 -2.85 -8.87
N ARG A 67 -19.30 -2.19 -8.09
CA ARG A 67 -19.95 -0.93 -8.52
C ARG A 67 -18.94 0.17 -8.78
N VAL A 68 -17.93 0.30 -7.91
CA VAL A 68 -16.85 1.29 -8.05
C VAL A 68 -16.01 1.00 -9.30
N PHE A 69 -15.54 -0.25 -9.48
CA PHE A 69 -14.75 -0.62 -10.65
C PHE A 69 -15.55 -0.54 -11.95
N ASN A 70 -16.83 -0.91 -11.94
CA ASN A 70 -17.71 -0.75 -13.09
C ASN A 70 -17.95 0.71 -13.43
N TRP A 71 -18.08 1.60 -12.42
CA TRP A 71 -18.18 3.04 -12.65
C TRP A 71 -16.88 3.62 -13.20
N LEU A 72 -15.72 3.25 -12.63
CA LEU A 72 -14.40 3.65 -13.11
C LEU A 72 -14.17 3.21 -14.55
N GLY A 73 -14.48 1.95 -14.88
CA GLY A 73 -14.38 1.42 -16.24
C GLY A 73 -15.25 2.22 -17.22
N ARG A 74 -16.48 2.58 -16.83
CA ARG A 74 -17.33 3.45 -17.66
C ARG A 74 -16.75 4.84 -17.84
N GLN A 75 -16.16 5.46 -16.81
CA GLN A 75 -15.52 6.76 -16.96
C GLN A 75 -14.28 6.69 -17.86
N PHE A 76 -13.48 5.63 -17.71
CA PHE A 76 -12.31 5.40 -18.54
C PHE A 76 -12.68 5.22 -20.01
N LEU A 77 -13.70 4.41 -20.31
CA LEU A 77 -14.21 4.24 -21.68
C LEU A 77 -14.74 5.55 -22.27
N ARG A 78 -15.46 6.37 -21.48
CA ARG A 78 -15.90 7.69 -21.92
C ARG A 78 -14.75 8.64 -22.19
N PHE A 79 -13.70 8.59 -21.36
CA PHE A 79 -12.48 9.36 -21.60
C PHE A 79 -11.78 8.91 -22.88
N LEU A 80 -11.65 7.60 -23.11
CA LEU A 80 -11.09 7.08 -24.36
C LEU A 80 -11.97 7.44 -25.57
N GLU A 81 -13.29 7.33 -25.47
CA GLU A 81 -14.18 7.76 -26.55
C GLU A 81 -14.08 9.28 -26.79
N TRP A 82 -13.87 10.08 -25.76
CA TRP A 82 -13.67 11.53 -25.91
C TRP A 82 -12.32 11.87 -26.56
N VAL A 83 -11.24 11.17 -26.20
CA VAL A 83 -9.88 11.40 -26.75
C VAL A 83 -9.72 10.81 -28.15
N PHE A 84 -10.28 9.63 -28.40
CA PHE A 84 -10.05 8.85 -29.62
C PHE A 84 -11.29 8.74 -30.54
N GLY A 85 -12.49 9.11 -30.07
CA GLY A 85 -13.75 9.04 -30.81
C GLY A 85 -13.93 10.22 -31.77
N ILE A 86 -13.20 10.17 -32.89
CA ILE A 86 -13.15 11.23 -33.92
C ILE A 86 -14.39 11.18 -34.83
N LYS A 87 -15.61 11.22 -34.27
CA LYS A 87 -16.85 11.19 -35.08
C LYS A 87 -17.39 12.57 -35.46
N TYR A 88 -16.84 13.67 -34.92
CA TYR A 88 -17.48 15.00 -35.06
C TYR A 88 -16.63 16.11 -35.68
N ALA A 89 -15.37 15.88 -36.04
CA ALA A 89 -14.57 16.89 -36.72
C ALA A 89 -14.61 16.66 -38.24
N LYS A 90 -15.08 17.65 -39.02
CA LYS A 90 -14.88 17.71 -40.48
C LYS A 90 -13.83 18.77 -40.79
N GLY A 91 -12.90 18.46 -41.71
CA GLY A 91 -11.85 19.37 -42.18
C GLY A 91 -10.46 19.09 -41.57
N LEU A 92 -9.50 20.01 -41.80
CA LEU A 92 -8.08 19.86 -41.41
C LEU A 92 -7.87 19.60 -39.91
N PHE A 93 -8.77 20.12 -39.06
CA PHE A 93 -8.77 19.87 -37.62
C PHE A 93 -9.03 18.40 -37.27
N ALA A 94 -9.77 17.66 -38.10
CA ALA A 94 -10.01 16.23 -37.91
C ALA A 94 -8.72 15.43 -38.10
N SER A 95 -7.90 15.80 -39.09
CA SER A 95 -6.62 15.13 -39.36
C SER A 95 -5.63 15.33 -38.22
N ILE A 96 -5.53 16.55 -37.68
CA ILE A 96 -4.65 16.87 -36.55
C ILE A 96 -5.10 16.12 -35.30
N LEU A 97 -6.41 16.14 -35.00
CA LEU A 97 -6.95 15.48 -33.82
C LEU A 97 -6.89 13.94 -33.93
N SER A 98 -6.98 13.41 -35.16
CA SER A 98 -6.80 11.98 -35.41
C SER A 98 -5.36 11.50 -35.24
N ALA A 99 -4.38 12.38 -35.47
CA ALA A 99 -2.97 12.07 -35.29
C ALA A 99 -2.51 12.17 -33.82
N LEU A 100 -3.15 13.04 -33.03
CA LEU A 100 -2.85 13.28 -31.61
C LEU A 100 -2.71 11.99 -30.77
N PRO A 101 -3.62 11.00 -30.83
CA PRO A 101 -3.48 9.77 -30.06
C PRO A 101 -2.24 8.95 -30.43
N TYR A 102 -1.88 8.90 -31.72
CA TYR A 102 -0.67 8.22 -32.18
C TYR A 102 0.60 8.96 -31.75
N VAL A 103 0.56 10.29 -31.73
CA VAL A 103 1.65 11.12 -31.19
C VAL A 103 1.82 10.86 -29.69
N ILE A 104 0.74 10.89 -28.92
CA ILE A 104 0.77 10.59 -27.47
C ILE A 104 1.31 9.18 -27.24
N LEU A 105 0.83 8.18 -27.99
CA LEU A 105 1.32 6.80 -27.90
C LEU A 105 2.82 6.72 -28.21
N GLY A 106 3.29 7.40 -29.26
CA GLY A 106 4.70 7.48 -29.60
C GLY A 106 5.55 8.14 -28.51
N VAL A 107 5.06 9.21 -27.87
CA VAL A 107 5.73 9.85 -26.72
C VAL A 107 5.79 8.90 -25.53
N VAL A 108 4.71 8.19 -25.21
CA VAL A 108 4.69 7.22 -24.11
C VAL A 108 5.67 6.08 -24.40
N LEU A 109 5.66 5.51 -25.60
CA LEU A 109 6.62 4.49 -26.03
C LEU A 109 8.06 4.99 -25.95
N PHE A 110 8.33 6.21 -26.42
CA PHE A 110 9.64 6.84 -26.32
C PHE A 110 10.07 7.05 -24.86
N LEU A 111 9.17 7.48 -23.97
CA LEU A 111 9.45 7.65 -22.55
C LEU A 111 9.69 6.32 -21.86
N LEU A 112 8.93 5.27 -22.19
CA LEU A 112 9.16 3.92 -21.68
C LEU A 112 10.52 3.39 -22.17
N LEU A 113 10.80 3.47 -23.46
CA LEU A 113 12.10 3.10 -24.02
C LEU A 113 13.22 3.89 -23.34
N LYS A 114 13.08 5.21 -23.19
CA LYS A 114 14.06 6.06 -22.49
C LYS A 114 14.21 5.68 -21.03
N PHE A 115 13.13 5.32 -20.34
CA PHE A 115 13.14 4.90 -18.94
C PHE A 115 13.89 3.58 -18.81
N PHE A 116 13.50 2.54 -19.56
CA PHE A 116 14.14 1.23 -19.53
C PHE A 116 15.58 1.24 -20.07
N LEU A 117 15.88 2.06 -21.10
CA LEU A 117 17.24 2.21 -21.64
C LEU A 117 18.14 3.06 -20.72
N LYS A 118 17.61 4.04 -19.98
CA LYS A 118 18.39 4.77 -18.95
C LYS A 118 18.75 3.90 -17.76
N VAL A 119 17.98 2.86 -17.47
CA VAL A 119 18.25 1.94 -16.35
C VAL A 119 19.54 1.13 -16.59
N ASN A 120 20.08 1.06 -17.81
CA ASN A 120 21.32 0.31 -18.11
C ASN A 120 22.45 1.08 -18.82
N LEU A 121 22.42 2.41 -18.92
CA LEU A 121 23.41 3.18 -19.71
C LEU A 121 24.02 4.41 -19.03
N LYS A 122 24.12 4.41 -17.69
CA LYS A 122 24.96 5.39 -16.96
C LYS A 122 26.22 4.76 -16.38
N SER A 123 26.89 3.97 -17.21
CA SER A 123 28.33 3.80 -17.13
C SER A 123 28.95 4.82 -18.09
N SER A 124 29.85 5.66 -17.59
CA SER A 124 30.70 6.63 -18.33
C SER A 124 30.08 8.03 -18.58
N GLY A 125 30.74 9.06 -18.06
CA GLY A 125 30.57 10.45 -18.52
C GLY A 125 30.45 11.49 -17.42
N VAL A 126 31.57 12.12 -17.08
CA VAL A 126 31.70 13.26 -16.17
C VAL A 126 31.02 14.51 -16.76
N ILE A 127 30.61 15.44 -15.88
CA ILE A 127 30.40 16.90 -16.04
C ILE A 127 28.93 17.43 -16.01
N SER A 128 28.60 18.00 -14.84
CA SER A 128 28.01 19.32 -14.55
C SER A 128 26.78 19.85 -15.32
N LYS A 129 25.67 20.07 -14.60
CA LYS A 129 25.08 21.39 -14.25
C LYS A 129 23.64 21.21 -13.76
N ASN A 130 23.36 21.82 -12.61
CA ASN A 130 22.08 22.29 -12.08
C ASN A 130 20.82 21.71 -12.71
N ASN A 131 20.22 20.72 -12.06
CA ASN A 131 18.79 20.49 -12.04
C ASN A 131 18.43 20.11 -10.60
N PRO A 132 17.23 20.45 -10.09
CA PRO A 132 16.83 20.14 -8.73
C PRO A 132 16.65 18.63 -8.65
N THR A 133 17.73 17.93 -8.32
CA THR A 133 17.71 16.53 -7.97
C THR A 133 16.93 16.46 -6.68
N VAL A 134 15.83 15.68 -6.70
CA VAL A 134 15.34 14.92 -5.55
C VAL A 134 16.52 14.71 -4.62
N SER A 135 16.47 15.26 -3.40
CA SER A 135 17.63 15.30 -2.50
C SER A 135 18.14 13.86 -2.30
N ILE A 136 19.13 13.48 -3.09
CA ILE A 136 19.87 12.25 -2.91
C ILE A 136 20.53 12.49 -1.57
N THR A 137 20.18 11.68 -0.57
CA THR A 137 20.79 11.81 0.75
C THR A 137 22.29 11.61 0.58
N GLU A 138 23.11 12.32 1.35
CA GLU A 138 24.57 12.20 1.30
C GLU A 138 25.03 10.71 1.34
N GLU A 139 24.30 9.86 2.06
CA GLU A 139 24.49 8.41 2.13
C GLU A 139 24.32 7.69 0.78
N GLU A 140 23.31 8.07 -0.01
CA GLU A 140 23.03 7.47 -1.31
C GLU A 140 24.07 7.91 -2.35
N GLU A 141 24.56 9.16 -2.27
CA GLU A 141 25.71 9.59 -3.08
C GLU A 141 26.98 8.82 -2.71
N LEU A 142 27.21 8.59 -1.42
CA LEU A 142 28.38 7.88 -0.92
C LEU A 142 28.39 6.39 -1.28
N ILE A 143 27.28 5.67 -1.11
CA ILE A 143 27.18 4.25 -1.50
C ILE A 143 27.33 4.08 -3.02
N LYS A 144 26.73 4.99 -3.80
CA LYS A 144 26.87 5.01 -5.27
C LYS A 144 28.23 5.52 -5.74
N SER A 145 28.99 6.21 -4.87
CA SER A 145 30.32 6.72 -5.21
C SER A 145 31.28 5.56 -5.49
N LYS A 146 32.16 5.72 -6.48
CA LYS A 146 33.17 4.70 -6.82
C LYS A 146 34.32 4.62 -5.81
N ASP A 147 34.48 5.61 -4.94
CA ASP A 147 35.72 5.85 -4.19
C ASP A 147 35.58 5.74 -2.66
N ILE A 148 34.65 4.91 -2.15
CA ILE A 148 34.48 4.68 -0.69
C ILE A 148 35.81 4.27 -0.03
N SER A 149 36.65 3.49 -0.71
CA SER A 149 37.99 3.10 -0.22
C SER A 149 38.89 4.31 0.07
N LYS A 150 38.87 5.35 -0.78
CA LYS A 150 39.65 6.57 -0.53
C LYS A 150 39.11 7.36 0.65
N LEU A 151 37.79 7.38 0.82
CA LEU A 151 37.14 8.04 1.96
C LEU A 151 37.52 7.35 3.29
N ILE A 152 37.60 6.01 3.30
CA ILE A 152 38.12 5.25 4.44
C ILE A 152 39.55 5.69 4.76
N GLU A 153 40.45 5.66 3.78
CA GLU A 153 41.86 6.07 3.98
C GLU A 153 41.99 7.49 4.51
N GLN A 154 41.22 8.44 3.95
CA GLN A 154 41.20 9.83 4.41
C GLN A 154 40.71 9.96 5.85
N ALA A 155 39.64 9.25 6.22
CA ALA A 155 39.12 9.26 7.58
C ALA A 155 40.14 8.69 8.58
N ILE A 156 40.85 7.63 8.20
CA ILE A 156 41.93 7.04 9.02
C ILE A 156 43.10 8.01 9.18
N GLN A 157 43.56 8.65 8.10
CA GLN A 157 44.65 9.65 8.15
C GLN A 157 44.31 10.84 9.03
N GLN A 158 43.04 11.26 9.04
CA GLN A 158 42.53 12.33 9.90
C GLN A 158 42.25 11.86 11.34
N LYS A 159 42.52 10.59 11.66
CA LYS A 159 42.20 9.94 12.96
C LYS A 159 40.71 10.03 13.31
N ASN A 160 39.84 10.15 12.31
CA ASN A 160 38.40 10.14 12.48
C ASN A 160 37.88 8.71 12.35
N TYR A 161 38.15 7.91 13.39
CA TYR A 161 37.84 6.48 13.40
C TYR A 161 36.34 6.21 13.31
N ARG A 162 35.50 7.06 13.93
CA ARG A 162 34.04 6.96 13.82
C ARG A 162 33.56 7.10 12.38
N LEU A 163 34.11 8.06 11.64
CA LEU A 163 33.81 8.24 10.23
C LEU A 163 34.34 7.09 9.37
N ALA A 164 35.53 6.58 9.68
CA ALA A 164 36.09 5.42 9.00
C ALA A 164 35.19 4.17 9.19
N VAL A 165 34.67 3.91 10.39
CA VAL A 165 33.71 2.82 10.65
C VAL A 165 32.45 2.97 9.82
N ARG A 166 31.91 4.19 9.69
CA ARG A 166 30.77 4.44 8.80
C ARG A 166 31.09 4.09 7.35
N TYR A 167 32.22 4.55 6.82
CA TYR A 167 32.59 4.24 5.45
C TYR A 167 32.88 2.76 5.22
N TYR A 168 33.47 2.05 6.19
CA TYR A 168 33.61 0.59 6.13
C TYR A 168 32.25 -0.11 6.07
N TYR A 169 31.28 0.32 6.88
CA TYR A 169 29.94 -0.27 6.88
C TYR A 169 29.22 -0.07 5.53
N LEU A 170 29.28 1.15 4.98
CA LEU A 170 28.75 1.44 3.65
C LEU A 170 29.44 0.62 2.55
N ASN A 171 30.75 0.38 2.68
CA ASN A 171 31.47 -0.49 1.75
C ASN A 171 30.99 -1.95 1.84
N ILE A 172 30.73 -2.48 3.04
CA ILE A 172 30.20 -3.84 3.19
C ILE A 172 28.81 -3.97 2.54
N LEU A 173 27.90 -3.02 2.77
CA LEU A 173 26.59 -3.00 2.11
C LEU A 173 26.73 -3.06 0.59
N LYS A 174 27.65 -2.25 0.04
CA LYS A 174 27.96 -2.24 -1.39
C LYS A 174 28.52 -3.59 -1.88
N GLN A 175 29.39 -4.24 -1.12
CA GLN A 175 29.92 -5.56 -1.48
C GLN A 175 28.84 -6.64 -1.46
N LEU A 176 27.93 -6.61 -0.48
CA LEU A 176 26.77 -7.50 -0.41
C LEU A 176 25.84 -7.30 -1.61
N GLU A 177 25.54 -6.05 -1.98
CA GLU A 177 24.72 -5.70 -3.15
C GLU A 177 25.39 -6.18 -4.45
N ASN A 178 26.70 -5.95 -4.62
CA ASN A 178 27.45 -6.42 -5.79
C ASN A 178 27.47 -7.95 -5.94
N LYS A 179 27.28 -8.68 -4.85
CA LYS A 179 27.17 -10.14 -4.82
C LYS A 179 25.72 -10.63 -4.90
N GLU A 180 24.76 -9.71 -5.10
CA GLU A 180 23.33 -9.99 -5.13
C GLU A 180 22.82 -10.67 -3.85
N LEU A 181 23.52 -10.45 -2.72
CA LEU A 181 23.14 -11.01 -1.41
C LEU A 181 22.09 -10.16 -0.70
N ILE A 182 21.99 -8.89 -1.07
CA ILE A 182 20.97 -7.93 -0.63
C ILE A 182 20.54 -7.05 -1.81
N ILE A 183 19.38 -6.41 -1.69
CA ILE A 183 18.93 -5.35 -2.60
C ILE A 183 18.94 -4.04 -1.81
N TRP A 184 19.89 -3.15 -2.13
CA TRP A 184 20.03 -1.89 -1.40
C TRP A 184 18.88 -0.93 -1.73
N GLU A 185 18.23 -0.41 -0.69
CA GLU A 185 17.15 0.57 -0.79
C GLU A 185 17.22 1.56 0.38
N GLN A 186 17.10 2.86 0.10
CA GLN A 186 17.26 3.90 1.13
C GLN A 186 16.30 3.74 2.32
N GLN A 187 15.09 3.26 2.08
CA GLN A 187 14.06 3.06 3.11
C GLN A 187 14.27 1.83 4.00
N LYS A 188 15.19 0.91 3.65
CA LYS A 188 15.43 -0.32 4.40
C LYS A 188 16.26 -0.06 5.64
N THR A 189 15.94 -0.78 6.71
CA THR A 189 16.71 -0.76 7.95
C THR A 189 17.89 -1.74 7.90
N ASN A 190 18.86 -1.56 8.80
CA ASN A 190 19.98 -2.50 8.92
C ASN A 190 19.50 -3.95 9.21
N GLU A 191 18.41 -4.08 9.99
CA GLU A 191 17.78 -5.37 10.28
C GLU A 191 17.12 -6.01 9.06
N ASP A 192 16.62 -5.21 8.11
CA ASP A 192 16.07 -5.74 6.85
C ASP A 192 17.20 -6.36 6.01
N TYR A 193 18.35 -5.70 5.92
CA TYR A 193 19.53 -6.24 5.23
C TYR A 193 20.03 -7.54 5.87
N ILE A 194 20.04 -7.64 7.20
CA ILE A 194 20.41 -8.89 7.89
C ILE A 194 19.49 -10.05 7.47
N LYS A 195 18.18 -9.80 7.32
CA LYS A 195 17.20 -10.84 6.97
C LYS A 195 17.29 -11.29 5.51
N GLU A 196 17.78 -10.45 4.61
CA GLU A 196 17.96 -10.80 3.19
C GLU A 196 19.11 -11.79 2.96
N ILE A 197 20.16 -11.72 3.79
CA ILE A 197 21.34 -12.57 3.64
C ILE A 197 21.01 -14.02 4.01
N SER A 198 20.97 -14.89 3.00
CA SER A 198 20.64 -16.31 3.17
C SER A 198 21.79 -17.16 3.75
N GLN A 199 23.05 -16.75 3.51
CA GLN A 199 24.23 -17.49 3.96
C GLN A 199 24.51 -17.21 5.44
N LYS A 200 24.30 -18.21 6.31
CA LYS A 200 24.36 -18.05 7.78
C LYS A 200 25.69 -17.51 8.32
N ASN A 201 26.82 -17.90 7.74
CA ASN A 201 28.14 -17.41 8.14
C ASN A 201 28.29 -15.90 7.85
N ILE A 202 27.87 -15.46 6.66
CA ILE A 202 27.90 -14.04 6.29
C ILE A 202 26.89 -13.27 7.14
N GLN A 203 25.67 -13.78 7.28
CA GLN A 203 24.62 -13.16 8.08
C GLN A 203 25.07 -12.93 9.53
N HIS A 204 25.69 -13.93 10.16
CA HIS A 204 26.21 -13.81 11.52
C HIS A 204 27.32 -12.76 11.63
N SER A 205 28.28 -12.77 10.70
CA SER A 205 29.36 -11.77 10.66
C SER A 205 28.83 -10.36 10.45
N PHE A 206 27.88 -10.21 9.51
CA PHE A 206 27.25 -8.93 9.20
C PHE A 206 26.38 -8.40 10.35
N THR A 207 25.70 -9.27 11.08
CA THR A 207 24.96 -8.91 12.30
C THR A 207 25.89 -8.29 13.34
N ASN A 208 27.07 -8.86 13.54
CA ASN A 208 28.05 -8.33 14.50
C ASN A 208 28.59 -6.96 14.06
N LEU A 209 28.92 -6.80 12.78
CA LEU A 209 29.33 -5.51 12.22
C LEU A 209 28.23 -4.45 12.32
N THR A 210 26.97 -4.85 12.11
CA THR A 210 25.83 -3.94 12.21
C THR A 210 25.67 -3.42 13.62
N ARG A 211 25.75 -4.29 14.64
CA ARG A 211 25.71 -3.85 16.04
C ARG A 211 26.84 -2.87 16.35
N LEU A 212 28.07 -3.20 15.95
CA LEU A 212 29.22 -2.32 16.13
C LEU A 212 28.99 -0.95 15.47
N TYR A 213 28.53 -0.94 14.23
CA TYR A 213 28.20 0.28 13.50
C TYR A 213 27.12 1.09 14.23
N ASP A 214 26.05 0.46 14.69
CA ASP A 214 24.96 1.14 15.39
C ASP A 214 25.44 1.77 16.70
N PHE A 215 26.26 1.07 17.48
CA PHE A 215 26.88 1.64 18.68
C PHE A 215 27.77 2.83 18.35
N VAL A 216 28.67 2.70 17.39
CA VAL A 216 29.68 3.72 17.10
C VAL A 216 29.06 4.96 16.43
N TRP A 217 28.20 4.74 15.45
CA TRP A 217 27.60 5.80 14.69
C TRP A 217 26.41 6.41 15.42
N TYR A 218 25.36 5.63 15.70
CA TYR A 218 24.15 6.16 16.33
C TYR A 218 24.27 6.31 17.84
N GLY A 219 25.01 5.43 18.51
CA GLY A 219 25.30 5.54 19.94
C GLY A 219 26.38 6.58 20.29
N ASN A 220 27.04 7.18 19.30
CA ASN A 220 28.09 8.18 19.48
C ASN A 220 29.24 7.74 20.40
N PHE A 221 29.59 6.45 20.36
CA PHE A 221 30.73 5.92 21.09
C PHE A 221 32.04 6.30 20.41
N GLU A 222 32.98 6.82 21.20
CA GLU A 222 34.33 7.11 20.72
C GLU A 222 35.13 5.81 20.59
N ILE A 223 35.93 5.73 19.52
CA ILE A 223 36.84 4.61 19.25
C ILE A 223 38.26 5.17 19.27
N ASN A 224 39.15 4.51 20.01
CA ASN A 224 40.59 4.79 19.93
C ASN A 224 41.30 3.94 18.87
N GLU A 225 42.55 4.28 18.56
CA GLU A 225 43.35 3.60 17.52
C GLU A 225 43.48 2.08 17.73
N THR A 226 43.61 1.62 18.99
CA THR A 226 43.77 0.20 19.31
C THR A 226 42.48 -0.60 19.17
N GLU A 227 41.34 0.03 19.43
CA GLU A 227 40.01 -0.53 19.18
C GLU A 227 39.72 -0.54 17.69
N PHE A 228 40.05 0.55 17.00
CA PHE A 228 39.86 0.66 15.56
C PHE A 228 40.62 -0.42 14.78
N ALA A 229 41.84 -0.77 15.19
CA ALA A 229 42.59 -1.87 14.57
C ALA A 229 41.84 -3.22 14.64
N ARG A 230 41.09 -3.48 15.72
CA ARG A 230 40.23 -4.66 15.83
C ARG A 230 39.02 -4.56 14.91
N VAL A 231 38.40 -3.39 14.85
CA VAL A 231 37.27 -3.12 13.95
C VAL A 231 37.67 -3.33 12.49
N GLU A 232 38.82 -2.82 12.07
CA GLU A 232 39.34 -3.01 10.71
C GLU A 232 39.55 -4.49 10.37
N LEU A 233 40.03 -5.29 11.32
CA LEU A 233 40.14 -6.74 11.15
C LEU A 233 38.78 -7.41 10.95
N ASP A 234 37.77 -7.06 11.76
CA ASP A 234 36.41 -7.62 11.66
C ASP A 234 35.77 -7.30 10.29
N PHE A 235 35.96 -6.06 9.80
CA PHE A 235 35.52 -5.64 8.47
C PHE A 235 36.23 -6.43 7.37
N THR A 236 37.55 -6.58 7.48
CA THR A 236 38.36 -7.33 6.51
C THR A 236 37.95 -8.80 6.46
N GLN A 237 37.73 -9.44 7.62
CA GLN A 237 37.27 -10.82 7.72
C GLN A 237 35.90 -11.00 7.08
N THR A 238 34.95 -10.11 7.37
CA THR A 238 33.61 -10.19 6.77
C THR A 238 33.67 -9.99 5.25
N ASN A 239 34.47 -9.04 4.77
CA ASN A 239 34.66 -8.83 3.33
C ASN A 239 35.28 -10.06 2.63
N ASN A 240 36.19 -10.77 3.29
CA ASN A 240 36.74 -12.03 2.78
C ASN A 240 35.69 -13.14 2.73
N LEU A 241 34.77 -13.20 3.71
CA LEU A 241 33.66 -14.16 3.68
C LEU A 241 32.71 -13.89 2.51
N ILE A 242 32.40 -12.62 2.22
CA ILE A 242 31.54 -12.19 1.10
C ILE A 242 32.18 -12.51 -0.26
N ASN A 243 33.50 -12.42 -0.36
CA ASN A 243 34.22 -12.63 -1.62
C ASN A 243 34.69 -14.06 -1.85
N LYS A 244 34.50 -14.96 -0.89
CA LYS A 244 34.86 -16.37 -1.03
C LYS A 244 33.92 -17.05 -2.03
N LYS A 245 34.50 -17.64 -3.09
CA LYS A 245 33.78 -18.43 -4.10
C LYS A 245 33.21 -19.71 -3.53
#